data_AF-A0A662Q920-F1
#
_entry.id   AF-A0A662Q920-F1
#
_cell.length_a   1.000
_cell.length_b   1.000
_cell.length_c   1.000
_cell.angle_alpha   90.00
_cell.angle_beta   90.00
_cell.angle_gamma   90.00
#
_symmetry.space_group_name_H-M   'P 1'
#
loop_
_entity.id
_entity.type
_entity.pdbx_description
1 polymer ?
#
loop_
_entity_poly.entity_id
_entity_poly.type
_entity_poly.pdbx_seq_one_letter_code
_entity_poly.pdbx_strand_id
1 'polypeptide(L)' 'MDLLLTAVGLALIMLGILLVMISLASARARIRGGGLILIGPFPIIFGDRSMVLILLVVGMFLVFIMLLLGITLGLGGA' A
#
# COMPACT_ATOMS: atom_id res chain seq x y z
N MET A 1 7.38 30.07 -33.47
CA MET A 1 6.14 29.28 -33.36
C MET A 1 6.32 28.10 -32.39
N ASP A 2 7.52 27.56 -32.27
CA ASP A 2 7.84 26.41 -31.41
C ASP A 2 7.69 26.70 -29.91
N LEU A 3 8.10 27.88 -29.44
CA LEU A 3 7.96 28.27 -28.04
C LEU A 3 6.48 28.40 -27.62
N LEU A 4 5.64 28.93 -28.52
CA LEU A 4 4.20 29.10 -28.27
C LEU A 4 3.51 27.74 -28.18
N LEU A 5 3.78 26.83 -29.13
CA LEU A 5 3.24 25.47 -29.12
C LEU A 5 3.71 24.70 -27.88
N THR A 6 4.98 24.82 -27.51
CA THR A 6 5.54 24.17 -26.32
C THR A 6 4.90 24.71 -25.04
N ALA A 7 4.71 26.03 -24.93
CA ALA A 7 4.06 26.66 -23.78
C ALA A 7 2.59 26.25 -23.65
N VAL A 8 1.85 26.19 -24.76
CA VAL A 8 0.46 25.72 -24.80
C VAL A 8 0.37 24.23 -24.43
N GLY A 9 1.27 23.40 -24.95
CA GLY A 9 1.34 21.98 -24.59
C GLY A 9 1.62 21.76 -23.11
N LEU A 10 2.58 22.50 -22.53
CA LEU A 10 2.88 22.45 -21.10
C LEU A 10 1.69 22.90 -20.25
N ALA A 11 1.02 23.98 -20.66
CA ALA A 11 -0.18 24.48 -19.97
C ALA A 11 -1.32 23.44 -19.99
N LEU A 12 -1.52 22.75 -21.11
CA LEU A 12 -2.52 21.67 -21.21
C LEU A 12 -2.18 20.47 -20.33
N ILE A 13 -0.91 20.06 -20.25
CA ILE A 13 -0.47 18.99 -19.36
C ILE A 13 -0.70 19.37 -17.89
N MET A 14 -0.33 20.58 -17.49
CA MET A 14 -0.57 21.10 -16.15
C MET A 14 -2.06 21.13 -15.81
N LEU A 15 -2.89 21.60 -16.75
CA LEU A 15 -4.34 21.61 -16.59
C LEU A 15 -4.91 20.19 -16.44
N GLY A 16 -4.43 19.24 -17.25
CA GLY A 16 -4.85 17.84 -17.16
C GLY A 16 -4.52 17.22 -15.79
N ILE A 17 -3.30 17.41 -15.30
CA ILE A 17 -2.88 16.93 -13.97
C ILE A 17 -3.74 17.55 -12.88
N LEU A 18 -3.99 18.87 -12.96
CA LEU A 18 -4.80 19.59 -11.97
C LEU A 18 -6.25 19.06 -11.92
N LEU A 19 -6.87 18.82 -13.08
CA LEU A 19 -8.22 18.26 -13.16
C LEU A 19 -8.29 16.84 -12.58
N VAL A 20 -7.29 16.00 -12.86
CA VAL A 20 -7.20 14.64 -12.28
C VAL A 20 -7.11 14.71 -10.76
N MET A 21 -6.26 15.59 -10.21
CA MET A 21 -6.12 15.77 -8.76
C MET A 21 -7.42 16.22 -8.09
N ILE A 22 -8.14 17.18 -8.71
CA ILE A 22 -9.44 17.64 -8.20
C ILE A 22 -10.46 16.50 -8.24
N SER A 23 -10.47 15.69 -9.30
CA SER A 23 -11.35 14.51 -9.41
C SER A 23 -11.07 13.48 -8.31
N LEU A 24 -9.80 13.20 -8.02
CA LEU A 24 -9.39 12.29 -6.95
C LEU A 24 -9.75 12.83 -5.56
N ALA A 25 -9.61 14.14 -5.35
CA ALA A 25 -9.95 14.79 -4.08
C ALA A 25 -11.47 14.88 -3.85
N SER A 26 -12.27 15.02 -4.92
CA SER A 26 -13.74 15.05 -4.83
C SER A 26 -14.33 13.66 -4.59
N ALA A 27 -13.61 12.58 -4.93
CA ALA A 27 -13.98 11.24 -4.56
C ALA A 27 -13.86 11.09 -3.03
N ARG A 28 -14.99 11.26 -2.33
CA ARG A 28 -15.14 10.95 -0.90
C ARG A 28 -15.12 9.42 -0.70
N ALA A 29 -14.03 8.78 -1.12
CA ALA A 29 -13.83 7.36 -0.95
C ALA A 29 -13.66 7.09 0.54
N ARG A 30 -14.53 6.24 1.08
CA ARG A 30 -14.35 5.75 2.45
C ARG A 30 -13.07 4.92 2.43
N ILE A 31 -11.98 5.48 2.94
CA ILE A 31 -10.70 4.78 3.05
C ILE A 31 -10.92 3.63 4.03
N ARG A 32 -11.12 2.44 3.47
CA ARG A 32 -11.09 1.20 4.25
C ARG A 32 -9.62 0.90 4.45
N GLY A 33 -9.18 1.05 5.69
CA GLY A 33 -7.82 0.80 6.13
C GLY A 33 -7.78 -0.32 7.15
N GLY A 34 -6.60 -0.91 7.31
CA GLY A 34 -6.30 -1.90 8.33
C GLY A 34 -4.80 -2.03 8.50
N GLY A 35 -4.38 -2.75 9.52
CA GLY A 35 -2.98 -3.03 9.79
C GLY A 35 -2.79 -4.40 10.45
N LEU A 36 -1.54 -4.84 10.41
CA LEU A 36 -1.07 -6.09 10.97
C LEU A 36 0.11 -5.75 11.88
N ILE A 37 0.01 -6.08 13.15
CA ILE A 37 1.14 -6.02 14.10
C ILE A 37 1.60 -7.44 14.35
N LEU A 38 2.89 -7.71 14.15
CA LEU A 38 3.50 -9.00 14.50
C LEU A 38 4.22 -8.87 15.84
N ILE A 39 3.70 -9.51 16.89
CA ILE A 39 4.37 -9.64 18.20
C ILE A 39 4.95 -11.05 18.26
N GLY A 40 6.22 -11.20 17.86
CA GLY A 40 6.79 -12.52 17.63
C GLY A 40 6.03 -13.26 16.50
N PRO A 41 5.86 -14.58 16.57
CA PRO A 41 5.11 -15.33 15.54
C PRO A 41 3.58 -15.13 15.63
N PHE A 42 3.09 -14.24 16.50
CA PHE A 42 1.66 -13.99 16.70
C PHE A 42 1.20 -12.72 15.94
N PRO A 43 0.45 -12.87 14.84
CA PRO A 43 -0.11 -11.76 14.09
C PRO A 43 -1.38 -11.21 14.76
N ILE A 44 -1.42 -9.89 14.99
CA ILE A 44 -2.60 -9.13 15.45
C ILE A 44 -3.12 -8.30 14.28
N ILE A 45 -4.32 -8.64 13.79
CA ILE A 45 -4.94 -8.01 12.62
C ILE A 45 -6.01 -7.02 13.10
N PHE A 46 -6.00 -5.81 12.57
CA PHE A 46 -7.00 -4.78 12.83
C PHE A 46 -7.41 -4.08 11.52
N GLY A 47 -8.62 -3.54 11.46
CA GLY A 47 -9.10 -2.78 10.30
C GLY A 47 -10.49 -3.17 9.82
N ASP A 48 -10.85 -2.66 8.64
CA ASP A 48 -12.13 -2.94 8.00
C ASP A 48 -12.26 -4.43 7.62
N ARG A 49 -13.46 -5.00 7.79
CA ARG A 49 -13.76 -6.41 7.46
C ARG A 49 -13.36 -6.79 6.05
N SER A 50 -13.43 -5.86 5.09
CA SER A 50 -13.02 -6.15 3.71
C SER A 50 -11.51 -6.37 3.57
N MET A 51 -10.70 -5.88 4.50
CA MET A 51 -9.25 -6.01 4.48
C MET A 51 -8.74 -7.13 5.40
N VAL A 52 -9.50 -7.53 6.42
CA VAL A 52 -9.10 -8.57 7.39
C VAL A 52 -8.60 -9.85 6.69
N LEU A 53 -9.29 -10.29 5.64
CA LEU A 53 -8.92 -11.52 4.92
C LEU A 53 -7.57 -11.41 4.21
N ILE A 54 -7.30 -10.28 3.57
CA ILE A 54 -6.01 -10.00 2.91
C ILE A 54 -4.90 -9.91 3.96
N LEU A 55 -5.12 -9.15 5.04
CA LEU A 55 -4.13 -9.00 6.11
C LEU A 55 -3.84 -10.31 6.84
N LEU A 56 -4.83 -11.20 6.96
CA LEU A 56 -4.65 -12.52 7.53
C LEU A 56 -3.75 -13.39 6.67
N VAL A 57 -4.00 -13.44 5.35
CA VAL A 57 -3.17 -14.20 4.40
C VAL A 57 -1.74 -13.66 4.40
N VAL A 58 -1.59 -12.33 4.31
CA VAL A 58 -0.27 -11.68 4.37
C VAL A 58 0.43 -11.98 5.70
N GLY A 59 -0.27 -11.85 6.83
CA GLY A 59 0.31 -12.11 8.14
C GLY A 59 0.73 -13.56 8.33
N MET A 60 -0.09 -14.51 7.89
CA MET A 60 0.24 -15.94 7.94
C MET A 60 1.44 -16.28 7.05
N PHE A 61 1.51 -15.66 5.87
CA PHE A 61 2.66 -15.81 4.98
C PHE A 61 3.95 -15.24 5.60
N LEU A 62 3.89 -14.07 6.26
CA LEU A 62 5.02 -13.48 6.97
C LEU A 62 5.49 -14.37 8.13
N VAL A 63 4.57 -14.92 8.93
CA VAL A 63 4.90 -15.86 10.01
C VAL A 63 5.57 -17.11 9.44
N PHE A 64 5.05 -17.65 8.34
CA PHE A 64 5.64 -18.81 7.68
C PHE A 64 7.08 -18.53 7.21
N ILE A 65 7.32 -17.39 6.56
CA ILE A 65 8.68 -16.98 6.16
C ILE A 65 9.58 -16.83 7.39
N MET A 66 9.10 -16.17 8.45
CA MET A 66 9.89 -15.94 9.66
C MET A 66 10.31 -17.26 10.32
N LEU A 67 9.39 -18.23 10.41
CA LEU A 67 9.68 -19.58 10.92
C LEU A 67 10.65 -20.34 10.02
N LEU A 68 10.42 -20.31 8.70
CA LEU A 68 11.29 -20.96 7.72
C LEU A 68 12.71 -20.41 7.82
N LEU A 69 12.86 -19.09 7.82
CA LEU A 69 14.15 -18.40 7.95
C LEU A 69 14.82 -18.73 9.28
N GLY A 70 14.07 -18.74 10.39
CA GLY A 70 14.61 -19.09 11.71
C GLY A 70 15.21 -20.49 11.76
N ILE A 71 14.56 -21.46 11.09
CA ILE A 71 15.04 -22.84 10.98
C ILE A 71 16.25 -22.92 10.04
N THR A 72 16.19 -22.28 8.86
CA THR A 72 17.27 -22.38 7.85
C THR A 72 18.53 -21.61 8.25
N LEU A 73 18.40 -20.50 8.96
CA LEU A 73 19.52 -19.67 9.40
C LEU A 73 20.11 -20.14 10.75
N GLY A 74 19.56 -21.21 11.35
CA GLY A 74 20.06 -21.74 12.61
C GLY A 74 19.85 -20.82 13.82
N LEU A 75 18.96 -19.82 13.71
CA LEU A 75 18.64 -18.88 14.79
C LEU A 75 17.86 -19.54 15.95
N GLY A 76 17.53 -20.83 15.82
CA GLY A 76 16.92 -21.67 16.87
C GLY A 76 17.89 -22.39 17.80
N GLY A 77 19.20 -22.08 17.75
CA GLY A 77 20.21 -22.61 18.66
C GLY A 77 20.69 -21.58 19.69
N ALA A 78 19.99 -21.49 20.82
CA ALA A 78 20.48 -20.97 22.09
C ALA A 78 20.22 -22.02 23.17
#